data_AF-A0A7S8MZG4-F1
#
_entry.id   AF-A0A7S8MZG4-F1
#
_cell.length_a   1.000
_cell.length_b   1.000
_cell.length_c   1.000
_cell.angle_alpha   90.00
_cell.angle_beta   90.00
_cell.angle_gamma   90.00
#
_symmetry.space_group_name_H-M   'P 1'
#
loop_
_entity.id
_entity.type
_entity.pdbx_description
1 polymer ?
#
loop_
_entity_poly.entity_id
_entity_poly.type
_entity_poly.pdbx_seq_one_letter_code
_entity_poly.pdbx_strand_id
1 'polypeptide(L)'
;MPTRSTPVSRPTATAARAPQIEVTGPIRERYDEILTPDALAFLTALHSRFSARRHDRLADRMRRRFEIGNGHDPQFRDDTAHIRDDSEWQVAGAGPGLEDRRVEITGPTDPKMTINALNSGAKVWLADQEDATSPTWKNVIEGQLSLFDAIRGQLQFTSSEGKSYAVTAEQTPTIVMRPRGWHLIEKHLRYTDRTGRAMDASGSLVDFGLYFFHNAQQLIENGVGPYFYIAKLESSEEAKLWDDIFTFSEQYIGIPHGTIRATVLIETLPAAFEMEEILFEMRDHIAGLNAGRWDYIFSIIKNYRGRGARFVLPDRSEVTMTVPFMRAYTELLVKTCHKRGAFAIGGMSAFIPNRRDPEVTERAFEKVAADKKREAGDGFDGTWVAHPDLIPVARAEFDAVLGDRPNQVDRQRPDVRVRAADLIDVHIGRPITAAGVYGNVSVAIRYIEAWLRGLGAVAIDNLMEDAATAEISRSQIWQWIHQDRSTEEGTPITRDYVEGLITQVLDEVERSEGDRFDDAATIFRDVALGQEFPAFLTLPAYARFLTETD
;
A
#
# COMPACT_ATOMS: atom_id res chain seq x y z
N MET A 1 -58.56 30.83 -41.31
CA MET A 1 -57.69 30.58 -40.14
C MET A 1 -56.29 30.26 -40.65
N PRO A 2 -55.26 31.08 -40.36
CA PRO A 2 -53.89 30.75 -40.74
C PRO A 2 -53.30 29.79 -39.71
N THR A 3 -52.72 28.69 -40.19
CA THR A 3 -51.98 27.70 -39.41
C THR A 3 -50.66 28.31 -38.91
N ARG A 4 -50.53 28.47 -37.59
CA ARG A 4 -49.27 28.85 -36.93
C ARG A 4 -48.28 27.68 -37.01
N SER A 5 -47.16 27.88 -37.69
CA SER A 5 -46.00 26.99 -37.57
C SER A 5 -45.27 27.29 -36.25
N THR A 6 -45.20 26.32 -35.36
CA THR A 6 -44.33 26.36 -34.17
C THR A 6 -42.86 26.29 -34.60
N PRO A 7 -41.98 27.15 -34.07
CA PRO A 7 -40.56 27.04 -34.35
C PRO A 7 -39.99 25.84 -33.57
N VAL A 8 -39.35 24.94 -34.29
CA VAL A 8 -38.56 23.84 -33.72
C VAL A 8 -37.36 24.49 -33.01
N SER A 9 -37.29 24.36 -31.68
CA SER A 9 -36.09 24.76 -30.94
C SER A 9 -34.94 23.84 -31.35
N ARG A 10 -33.89 24.42 -31.93
CA ARG A 10 -32.61 23.72 -32.08
C ARG A 10 -32.08 23.43 -30.66
N PRO A 11 -31.54 22.23 -30.39
CA PRO A 11 -30.83 21.99 -29.14
C PRO A 11 -29.69 23.00 -29.06
N THR A 12 -29.65 23.77 -27.99
CA THR A 12 -28.50 24.61 -27.66
C THR A 12 -27.30 23.68 -27.56
N ALA A 13 -26.33 23.82 -28.46
CA ALA A 13 -25.07 23.07 -28.35
C ALA A 13 -24.41 23.49 -27.04
N THR A 14 -24.45 22.62 -26.04
CA THR A 14 -23.64 22.77 -24.83
C THR A 14 -22.19 22.81 -25.31
N ALA A 15 -21.52 23.96 -25.16
CA ALA A 15 -20.12 24.08 -25.51
C ALA A 15 -19.34 23.00 -24.74
N ALA A 16 -18.71 22.06 -25.45
CA ALA A 16 -17.90 21.03 -24.83
C ALA A 16 -16.77 21.72 -24.05
N ARG A 17 -16.81 21.64 -22.71
CA ARG A 17 -15.72 22.12 -21.87
C ARG A 17 -14.51 21.21 -22.07
N ALA A 18 -13.34 21.81 -22.21
CA ALA A 18 -12.09 21.05 -22.15
C ALA A 18 -11.98 20.39 -20.77
N PRO A 19 -11.56 19.12 -20.68
CA PRO A 19 -11.25 18.51 -19.39
C PRO A 19 -10.20 19.32 -18.65
N GLN A 20 -10.30 19.37 -17.34
CA GLN A 20 -9.35 20.09 -16.51
C GLN A 20 -9.28 19.53 -15.09
N ILE A 21 -8.09 19.61 -14.51
CA ILE A 21 -7.86 19.52 -13.07
C ILE A 21 -7.81 20.94 -12.50
N GLU A 22 -8.58 21.19 -11.46
CA GLU A 22 -8.61 22.43 -10.69
C GLU A 22 -8.06 22.14 -9.28
N VAL A 23 -7.17 23.00 -8.79
CA VAL A 23 -6.69 22.93 -7.39
C VAL A 23 -7.71 23.58 -6.48
N THR A 24 -8.21 22.84 -5.50
CA THR A 24 -9.21 23.30 -4.52
C THR A 24 -8.70 23.29 -3.09
N GLY A 25 -7.51 22.73 -2.84
CA GLY A 25 -6.84 22.83 -1.54
C GLY A 25 -5.95 24.07 -1.44
N PRO A 26 -5.57 24.45 -0.22
CA PRO A 26 -4.76 25.65 0.03
C PRO A 26 -3.40 25.59 -0.66
N ILE A 27 -3.01 26.71 -1.27
CA ILE A 27 -1.65 26.90 -1.81
C ILE A 27 -0.73 27.39 -0.70
N ARG A 28 0.30 26.60 -0.40
CA ARG A 28 1.35 26.94 0.57
C ARG A 28 2.66 27.25 -0.14
N GLU A 29 3.68 27.60 0.65
CA GLU A 29 5.03 27.88 0.15
C GLU A 29 5.53 26.73 -0.74
N ARG A 30 6.09 27.08 -1.90
CA ARG A 30 6.64 26.17 -2.92
C ARG A 30 5.64 25.22 -3.59
N TYR A 31 4.35 25.27 -3.28
CA TYR A 31 3.37 24.36 -3.91
C TYR A 31 3.25 24.61 -5.42
N ASP A 32 3.55 25.82 -5.86
CA ASP A 32 3.63 26.21 -7.27
C ASP A 32 4.77 25.53 -8.05
N GLU A 33 5.81 25.01 -7.36
CA GLU A 33 6.87 24.19 -7.99
C GLU A 33 6.35 22.81 -8.39
N ILE A 34 5.37 22.26 -7.66
CA ILE A 34 4.79 20.94 -7.92
C ILE A 34 3.50 21.03 -8.75
N LEU A 35 2.62 21.99 -8.42
CA LEU A 35 1.32 22.18 -9.07
C LEU A 35 1.44 23.14 -10.27
N THR A 36 2.46 22.92 -11.09
CA THR A 36 2.69 23.73 -12.30
C THR A 36 1.58 23.52 -13.34
N PRO A 37 1.34 24.49 -14.23
CA PRO A 37 0.36 24.33 -15.30
C PRO A 37 0.57 23.06 -16.15
N ASP A 38 1.82 22.70 -16.45
CA ASP A 38 2.13 21.52 -17.25
C ASP A 38 1.91 20.22 -16.47
N ALA A 39 2.23 20.19 -15.17
CA ALA A 39 1.93 19.05 -14.31
C ALA A 39 0.41 18.84 -14.20
N LEU A 40 -0.37 19.92 -14.02
CA LEU A 40 -1.84 19.85 -13.99
C LEU A 40 -2.43 19.42 -15.34
N ALA A 41 -1.81 19.84 -16.46
CA ALA A 41 -2.20 19.38 -17.80
C ALA A 41 -1.94 17.87 -17.99
N PHE A 42 -0.81 17.37 -17.50
CA PHE A 42 -0.50 15.94 -17.50
C PHE A 42 -1.48 15.15 -16.62
N LEU A 43 -1.75 15.60 -15.40
CA LEU A 43 -2.77 15.00 -14.53
C LEU A 43 -4.16 15.00 -15.19
N THR A 44 -4.51 16.08 -15.88
CA THR A 44 -5.76 16.17 -16.65
C THR A 44 -5.82 15.11 -17.75
N ALA A 45 -4.71 14.89 -18.46
CA ALA A 45 -4.63 13.88 -19.51
C ALA A 45 -4.76 12.45 -18.95
N LEU A 46 -4.10 12.16 -17.82
CA LEU A 46 -4.24 10.89 -17.09
C LEU A 46 -5.71 10.64 -16.70
N HIS A 47 -6.36 11.61 -16.05
CA HIS A 47 -7.75 11.46 -15.63
C HIS A 47 -8.71 11.34 -16.81
N SER A 48 -8.48 12.10 -17.88
CA SER A 48 -9.27 12.03 -19.11
C SER A 48 -9.24 10.65 -19.76
N ARG A 49 -8.12 9.94 -19.66
CA ARG A 49 -7.93 8.64 -20.32
C ARG A 49 -8.29 7.46 -19.43
N PHE A 50 -8.05 7.56 -18.12
CA PHE A 50 -8.05 6.38 -17.24
C PHE A 50 -9.08 6.43 -16.10
N SER A 51 -9.65 7.59 -15.76
CA SER A 51 -10.62 7.68 -14.64
C SER A 51 -11.82 6.76 -14.82
N ALA A 52 -12.39 6.65 -16.03
CA ALA A 52 -13.54 5.76 -16.27
C ALA A 52 -13.19 4.29 -15.99
N ARG A 53 -12.07 3.81 -16.57
CA ARG A 53 -11.59 2.44 -16.36
C ARG A 53 -11.25 2.14 -14.90
N ARG A 54 -10.71 3.11 -14.15
CA ARG A 54 -10.53 2.98 -12.70
C ARG A 54 -11.87 2.73 -11.99
N HIS A 55 -12.91 3.50 -12.31
CA HIS A 55 -14.23 3.29 -11.70
C HIS A 55 -14.81 1.91 -12.07
N ASP A 56 -14.60 1.45 -13.31
CA ASP A 56 -15.02 0.10 -13.72
C ASP A 56 -14.32 -0.98 -12.88
N ARG A 57 -12.99 -0.85 -12.65
CA ARG A 57 -12.25 -1.77 -11.76
C ARG A 57 -12.74 -1.75 -10.32
N LEU A 58 -13.03 -0.59 -9.76
CA LEU A 58 -13.60 -0.48 -8.41
C LEU A 58 -14.99 -1.12 -8.32
N ALA A 59 -15.82 -1.00 -9.36
CA ALA A 59 -17.10 -1.68 -9.45
C ALA A 59 -16.93 -3.22 -9.57
N ASP A 60 -15.95 -3.68 -10.35
CA ASP A 60 -15.59 -5.10 -10.46
C ASP A 60 -15.18 -5.68 -9.09
N ARG A 61 -14.41 -4.94 -8.27
CA ARG A 61 -14.08 -5.36 -6.90
C ARG A 61 -15.33 -5.59 -6.05
N MET A 62 -16.32 -4.68 -6.14
CA MET A 62 -17.57 -4.82 -5.40
C MET A 62 -18.34 -6.08 -5.83
N ARG A 63 -18.41 -6.34 -7.14
CA ARG A 63 -19.05 -7.54 -7.68
C ARG A 63 -18.35 -8.82 -7.19
N ARG A 64 -17.02 -8.91 -7.34
CA ARG A 64 -16.24 -10.09 -6.91
C ARG A 64 -16.38 -10.35 -5.40
N ARG A 65 -16.32 -9.29 -4.57
CA ARG A 65 -16.55 -9.45 -3.12
C ARG A 65 -17.94 -9.97 -2.79
N PHE A 66 -18.96 -9.55 -3.54
CA PHE A 66 -20.31 -10.07 -3.37
C PHE A 66 -20.40 -11.55 -3.78
N GLU A 67 -19.75 -11.95 -4.88
CA GLU A 67 -19.69 -13.34 -5.34
C GLU A 67 -19.01 -14.25 -4.31
N ILE A 68 -17.86 -13.82 -3.76
CA ILE A 68 -17.14 -14.53 -2.69
C ILE A 68 -18.00 -14.66 -1.44
N GLY A 69 -18.68 -13.59 -1.03
CA GLY A 69 -19.62 -13.60 0.09
C GLY A 69 -20.77 -14.61 -0.09
N ASN A 70 -21.18 -14.88 -1.34
CA ASN A 70 -22.21 -15.87 -1.68
C ASN A 70 -21.65 -17.27 -1.98
N GLY A 71 -20.35 -17.48 -1.80
CA GLY A 71 -19.72 -18.79 -1.85
C GLY A 71 -18.97 -19.15 -3.12
N HIS A 72 -18.69 -18.18 -3.98
CA HIS A 72 -17.77 -18.34 -5.10
C HIS A 72 -16.34 -18.05 -4.62
N ASP A 73 -15.67 -19.07 -4.08
CA ASP A 73 -14.28 -18.92 -3.64
C ASP A 73 -13.36 -18.62 -4.85
N PRO A 74 -12.36 -17.73 -4.72
CA PRO A 74 -11.41 -17.46 -5.80
C PRO A 74 -10.69 -18.74 -6.28
N GLN A 75 -10.44 -18.82 -7.58
CA GLN A 75 -9.73 -19.92 -8.23
C GLN A 75 -8.69 -19.38 -9.20
N PHE A 76 -7.71 -20.22 -9.56
CA PHE A 76 -6.90 -19.96 -10.74
C PHE A 76 -7.80 -20.02 -11.97
N ARG A 77 -7.75 -18.97 -12.79
CA ARG A 77 -8.67 -18.75 -13.90
C ARG A 77 -8.41 -19.67 -15.09
N ASP A 78 -9.45 -20.31 -15.62
CA ASP A 78 -9.33 -21.17 -16.80
C ASP A 78 -9.15 -20.35 -18.09
N ASP A 79 -9.79 -19.19 -18.18
CA ASP A 79 -9.74 -18.32 -19.36
C ASP A 79 -8.33 -17.74 -19.60
N THR A 80 -7.50 -17.66 -18.57
CA THR A 80 -6.10 -17.20 -18.64
C THR A 80 -5.07 -18.32 -18.52
N ALA A 81 -5.48 -19.60 -18.53
CA ALA A 81 -4.56 -20.74 -18.36
C ALA A 81 -3.39 -20.72 -19.36
N HIS A 82 -3.65 -20.29 -20.59
CA HIS A 82 -2.63 -20.16 -21.65
C HIS A 82 -1.45 -19.24 -21.26
N ILE A 83 -1.66 -18.23 -20.40
CA ILE A 83 -0.58 -17.38 -19.88
C ILE A 83 0.32 -18.18 -18.95
N ARG A 84 -0.27 -19.00 -18.08
CA ARG A 84 0.48 -19.79 -17.08
C ARG A 84 1.18 -20.98 -17.72
N ASP A 85 0.59 -21.57 -18.75
CA ASP A 85 1.11 -22.75 -19.43
C ASP A 85 2.25 -22.42 -20.40
N ASP A 86 2.32 -21.19 -20.91
CA ASP A 86 3.43 -20.72 -21.73
C ASP A 86 4.67 -20.45 -20.85
N SER A 87 5.73 -21.25 -20.99
CA SER A 87 7.00 -21.08 -20.27
C SER A 87 7.95 -20.04 -20.88
N GLU A 88 7.68 -19.58 -22.10
CA GLU A 88 8.66 -18.82 -22.88
C GLU A 88 8.68 -17.33 -22.54
N TRP A 89 7.58 -16.77 -22.06
CA TRP A 89 7.53 -15.35 -21.72
C TRP A 89 8.18 -15.06 -20.37
N GLN A 90 8.82 -13.89 -20.31
CA GLN A 90 9.51 -13.33 -19.15
C GLN A 90 9.10 -11.86 -19.00
N VAL A 91 9.30 -11.30 -17.81
CA VAL A 91 9.13 -9.86 -17.58
C VAL A 91 10.39 -9.09 -17.95
N ALA A 92 10.27 -7.75 -18.02
CA ALA A 92 11.39 -6.84 -18.23
C ALA A 92 12.45 -6.94 -17.12
N GLY A 93 12.04 -7.27 -15.90
CA GLY A 93 12.92 -7.51 -14.76
C GLY A 93 13.45 -6.22 -14.15
N ALA A 94 14.58 -6.30 -13.43
CA ALA A 94 15.19 -5.14 -12.80
C ALA A 94 15.58 -4.05 -13.82
N GLY A 95 15.28 -2.80 -13.48
CA GLY A 95 15.91 -1.64 -14.11
C GLY A 95 17.23 -1.27 -13.41
N PRO A 96 18.02 -0.34 -13.97
CA PRO A 96 19.26 0.13 -13.34
C PRO A 96 19.08 0.54 -11.88
N GLY A 97 19.87 -0.06 -10.98
CA GLY A 97 19.80 0.18 -9.53
C GLY A 97 18.85 -0.76 -8.77
N LEU A 98 18.12 -1.64 -9.46
CA LEU A 98 17.22 -2.63 -8.86
C LEU A 98 17.75 -4.06 -8.93
N GLU A 99 19.00 -4.27 -9.34
CA GLU A 99 19.58 -5.61 -9.50
C GLU A 99 19.83 -6.31 -8.15
N ASP A 100 20.18 -5.54 -7.12
CA ASP A 100 20.40 -5.99 -5.74
C ASP A 100 19.44 -5.26 -4.81
N ARG A 101 18.44 -5.99 -4.32
CA ARG A 101 17.34 -5.48 -3.48
C ARG A 101 17.31 -6.14 -2.12
N ARG A 102 18.44 -6.71 -1.67
CA ARG A 102 18.49 -7.62 -0.52
C ARG A 102 17.86 -7.07 0.77
N VAL A 103 17.95 -5.75 0.99
CA VAL A 103 17.22 -5.06 2.06
C VAL A 103 16.68 -3.73 1.53
N GLU A 104 15.37 -3.57 1.64
CA GLU A 104 14.67 -2.31 1.39
C GLU A 104 14.16 -1.73 2.72
N ILE A 105 14.27 -0.42 2.87
CA ILE A 105 13.63 0.31 3.97
C ILE A 105 12.34 0.95 3.46
N THR A 106 11.29 0.98 4.27
CA THR A 106 10.05 1.69 3.95
C THR A 106 9.86 2.88 4.88
N GLY A 107 9.28 3.97 4.38
CA GLY A 107 8.96 5.11 5.23
C GLY A 107 8.28 6.26 4.48
N PRO A 108 7.69 7.21 5.23
CA PRO A 108 6.98 8.34 4.65
C PRO A 108 7.94 9.29 3.92
N THR A 109 7.35 10.17 3.12
CA THR A 109 8.07 11.15 2.30
C THR A 109 8.28 12.50 2.98
N ASP A 110 8.12 12.61 4.30
CA ASP A 110 8.44 13.88 4.98
C ASP A 110 9.96 14.17 4.88
N PRO A 111 10.39 15.46 4.92
CA PRO A 111 11.78 15.82 4.68
C PRO A 111 12.78 15.10 5.61
N LYS A 112 12.43 14.94 6.88
CA LYS A 112 13.32 14.33 7.88
C LYS A 112 13.46 12.84 7.64
N MET A 113 12.34 12.14 7.41
CA MET A 113 12.37 10.69 7.13
C MET A 113 13.00 10.38 5.78
N THR A 114 12.79 11.22 4.77
CA THR A 114 13.47 11.13 3.47
C THR A 114 14.98 11.15 3.65
N ILE A 115 15.53 12.13 4.40
CA ILE A 115 16.97 12.21 4.67
C ILE A 115 17.47 10.97 5.44
N ASN A 116 16.72 10.52 6.45
CA ASN A 116 17.11 9.34 7.23
C ASN A 116 17.12 8.07 6.38
N ALA A 117 16.13 7.89 5.50
CA ALA A 117 16.06 6.76 4.59
C ALA A 117 17.22 6.78 3.58
N LEU A 118 17.54 7.95 3.02
CA LEU A 118 18.69 8.10 2.11
C LEU A 118 20.04 7.83 2.78
N ASN A 119 20.13 8.09 4.09
CA ASN A 119 21.31 7.80 4.90
C ASN A 119 21.33 6.39 5.52
N SER A 120 20.32 5.56 5.27
CA SER A 120 20.11 4.30 5.99
C SER A 120 21.08 3.17 5.60
N GLY A 121 21.69 3.27 4.41
CA GLY A 121 22.50 2.22 3.82
C GLY A 121 21.71 1.04 3.25
N ALA A 122 20.38 1.09 3.20
CA ALA A 122 19.56 0.13 2.45
C ALA A 122 19.90 0.16 0.95
N LYS A 123 19.51 -0.89 0.21
CA LYS A 123 19.66 -0.90 -1.26
C LYS A 123 18.55 -0.13 -1.95
N VAL A 124 17.34 -0.22 -1.40
CA VAL A 124 16.15 0.44 -1.91
C VAL A 124 15.44 1.15 -0.76
N TRP A 125 14.86 2.30 -1.06
CA TRP A 125 13.91 2.98 -0.19
C TRP A 125 12.56 3.03 -0.87
N LEU A 126 11.57 2.41 -0.24
CA LEU A 126 10.17 2.60 -0.59
C LEU A 126 9.70 3.92 0.03
N ALA A 127 9.64 4.95 -0.82
CA ALA A 127 9.13 6.27 -0.50
C ALA A 127 7.59 6.25 -0.53
N ASP A 128 6.97 6.28 0.64
CA ASP A 128 5.57 5.91 0.77
C ASP A 128 4.61 7.10 0.84
N GLN A 129 3.66 7.17 -0.10
CA GLN A 129 2.50 8.06 -0.03
C GLN A 129 1.20 7.31 0.30
N GLU A 130 1.29 6.02 0.62
CA GLU A 130 0.16 5.15 0.91
C GLU A 130 0.04 4.88 2.43
N ASP A 131 0.10 3.64 2.91
CA ASP A 131 -0.27 3.29 4.29
C ASP A 131 0.58 3.93 5.39
N ALA A 132 1.86 4.26 5.13
CA ALA A 132 2.72 4.95 6.08
C ALA A 132 2.59 6.48 6.03
N THR A 133 1.67 7.01 5.22
CA THR A 133 1.40 8.45 5.08
C THR A 133 -0.07 8.77 5.34
N SER A 134 -0.32 9.68 6.27
CA SER A 134 -1.64 10.32 6.35
C SER A 134 -1.79 11.29 5.18
N PRO A 135 -2.78 11.12 4.29
CA PRO A 135 -2.86 11.83 3.02
C PRO A 135 -3.49 13.22 3.20
N THR A 136 -3.04 13.97 4.20
CA THR A 136 -3.32 15.40 4.29
C THR A 136 -2.79 16.09 3.03
N TRP A 137 -3.43 17.17 2.60
CA TRP A 137 -2.94 17.95 1.45
C TRP A 137 -1.49 18.36 1.62
N LYS A 138 -1.14 18.70 2.88
CA LYS A 138 0.22 19.00 3.29
C LYS A 138 1.20 17.88 2.96
N ASN A 139 0.95 16.68 3.48
CA ASN A 139 1.87 15.55 3.34
C ASN A 139 1.98 15.09 1.88
N VAL A 140 0.89 15.15 1.11
CA VAL A 140 0.91 14.77 -0.32
C VAL A 140 1.84 15.69 -1.10
N ILE A 141 1.66 17.02 -1.01
CA ILE A 141 2.46 17.97 -1.79
C ILE A 141 3.88 18.16 -1.24
N GLU A 142 4.05 18.27 0.07
CA GLU A 142 5.39 18.36 0.68
C GLU A 142 6.20 17.07 0.52
N GLY A 143 5.52 15.93 0.41
CA GLY A 143 6.15 14.66 0.02
C GLY A 143 6.73 14.72 -1.39
N GLN A 144 5.99 15.30 -2.34
CA GLN A 144 6.48 15.51 -3.71
C GLN A 144 7.65 16.50 -3.74
N LEU A 145 7.61 17.58 -2.95
CA LEU A 145 8.74 18.51 -2.79
C LEU A 145 9.98 17.82 -2.22
N SER A 146 9.80 16.99 -1.19
CA SER A 146 10.90 16.24 -0.57
C SER A 146 11.58 15.30 -1.57
N LEU A 147 10.79 14.59 -2.39
CA LEU A 147 11.31 13.74 -3.46
C LEU A 147 11.96 14.54 -4.58
N PHE A 148 11.37 15.67 -4.97
CA PHE A 148 11.91 16.59 -5.98
C PHE A 148 13.31 17.09 -5.59
N ASP A 149 13.46 17.58 -4.36
CA ASP A 149 14.72 18.10 -3.83
C ASP A 149 15.73 16.96 -3.60
N ALA A 150 15.29 15.80 -3.09
CA ALA A 150 16.16 14.66 -2.84
C ALA A 150 16.84 14.14 -4.11
N ILE A 151 16.07 13.98 -5.20
CA ILE A 151 16.55 13.46 -6.49
C ILE A 151 17.56 14.42 -7.14
N ARG A 152 17.50 15.71 -6.80
CA ARG A 152 18.43 16.76 -7.25
C ARG A 152 19.57 17.02 -6.28
N GLY A 153 19.66 16.29 -5.17
CA GLY A 153 20.68 16.49 -4.13
C GLY A 153 20.54 17.81 -3.38
N GLN A 154 19.35 18.39 -3.33
CA GLN A 154 19.05 19.70 -2.77
C GLN A 154 18.32 19.65 -1.41
N LEU A 155 17.87 18.46 -0.99
CA LEU A 155 17.06 18.32 0.21
C LEU A 155 17.85 18.68 1.49
N GLN A 156 17.34 19.67 2.21
CA GLN A 156 17.81 20.07 3.52
C GLN A 156 16.61 20.29 4.44
N PHE A 157 16.74 19.92 5.71
CA PHE A 157 15.67 20.10 6.69
C PHE A 157 16.23 20.60 8.01
N THR A 158 15.57 21.58 8.63
CA THR A 158 15.85 21.98 10.01
C THR A 158 14.58 21.79 10.83
N SER A 159 14.67 21.02 11.92
CA SER A 159 13.52 20.75 12.78
C SER A 159 13.11 21.98 13.60
N SER A 160 11.92 21.93 14.18
CA SER A 160 11.42 22.94 15.14
C SER A 160 12.38 23.22 16.29
N GLU A 161 13.19 22.23 16.69
CA GLU A 161 14.19 22.34 17.75
C GLU A 161 15.53 22.93 17.25
N GLY A 162 15.61 23.32 15.97
CA GLY A 162 16.82 23.91 15.37
C GLY A 162 17.87 22.90 14.92
N LYS A 163 17.56 21.60 14.90
CA LYS A 163 18.51 20.58 14.43
C LYS A 163 18.45 20.46 12.91
N SER A 164 19.59 20.64 12.24
CA SER A 164 19.72 20.46 10.79
C SER A 164 19.99 19.01 10.39
N TYR A 165 19.41 18.60 9.28
CA TYR A 165 19.51 17.29 8.65
C TYR A 165 19.86 17.49 7.16
N ALA A 166 20.76 16.65 6.66
CA ALA A 166 21.17 16.61 5.27
C ALA A 166 21.54 15.17 4.87
N VAL A 167 21.52 14.88 3.57
CA VAL A 167 22.02 13.60 3.05
C VAL A 167 23.54 13.62 3.10
N THR A 168 24.13 12.63 3.79
CA THR A 168 25.58 12.53 4.00
C THR A 168 26.16 11.21 3.50
N ALA A 169 25.31 10.24 3.14
CA ALA A 169 25.76 8.98 2.58
C ALA A 169 26.34 9.20 1.17
N GLU A 170 27.48 8.55 0.88
CA GLU A 170 28.09 8.56 -0.45
C GLU A 170 27.27 7.75 -1.47
N GLN A 171 26.60 6.70 -1.00
CA GLN A 171 25.69 5.87 -1.77
C GLN A 171 24.33 5.88 -1.10
N THR A 172 23.34 6.37 -1.82
CA THR A 172 21.95 6.38 -1.37
C THR A 172 21.19 5.18 -1.94
N PRO A 173 20.15 4.69 -1.25
CA PRO A 173 19.27 3.67 -1.80
C PRO A 173 18.57 4.17 -3.07
N THR A 174 18.27 3.24 -3.98
CA THR A 174 17.38 3.52 -5.10
C THR A 174 15.97 3.84 -4.58
N ILE A 175 15.42 4.98 -5.03
CA ILE A 175 14.09 5.43 -4.63
C ILE A 175 13.05 4.67 -5.45
N VAL A 176 12.07 4.07 -4.77
CA VAL A 176 10.89 3.46 -5.39
C VAL A 176 9.66 4.05 -4.72
N MET A 177 8.84 4.81 -5.44
CA MET A 177 7.72 5.55 -4.87
C MET A 177 6.45 4.69 -4.82
N ARG A 178 5.76 4.63 -3.68
CA ARG A 178 4.47 3.94 -3.55
C ARG A 178 3.31 4.94 -3.56
N PRO A 179 2.56 5.08 -4.68
CA PRO A 179 1.37 5.94 -4.72
C PRO A 179 0.21 5.31 -3.95
N ARG A 180 -0.78 6.13 -3.59
CA ARG A 180 -2.04 5.67 -2.99
C ARG A 180 -2.74 4.61 -3.85
N GLY A 181 -3.34 3.60 -3.22
CA GLY A 181 -4.09 2.55 -3.92
C GLY A 181 -5.38 3.05 -4.61
N TRP A 182 -5.91 2.25 -5.55
CA TRP A 182 -7.00 2.68 -6.46
C TRP A 182 -8.25 3.24 -5.79
N HIS A 183 -8.55 2.82 -4.57
CA HIS A 183 -9.75 3.21 -3.83
C HIS A 183 -9.67 4.64 -3.26
N LEU A 184 -8.47 5.20 -3.11
CA LEU A 184 -8.27 6.53 -2.53
C LEU A 184 -8.48 7.63 -3.56
N ILE A 185 -9.03 8.75 -3.10
CA ILE A 185 -9.28 9.97 -3.87
C ILE A 185 -8.42 11.11 -3.32
N GLU A 186 -8.21 12.13 -4.15
CA GLU A 186 -7.60 13.40 -3.75
C GLU A 186 -8.66 14.50 -3.84
N LYS A 187 -9.16 14.92 -2.68
CA LYS A 187 -10.26 15.90 -2.58
C LYS A 187 -9.81 17.35 -2.79
N HIS A 188 -8.51 17.60 -2.78
CA HIS A 188 -7.94 18.92 -3.01
C HIS A 188 -7.68 19.19 -4.50
N LEU A 189 -7.97 18.22 -5.37
CA LEU A 189 -7.93 18.35 -6.81
C LEU A 189 -9.27 17.91 -7.42
N ARG A 190 -9.92 18.80 -8.15
CA ARG A 190 -11.19 18.53 -8.82
C ARG A 190 -10.97 18.28 -10.30
N TYR A 191 -11.37 17.10 -10.77
CA TYR A 191 -11.38 16.76 -12.19
C TYR A 191 -12.75 17.05 -12.80
N THR A 192 -12.79 17.83 -13.87
CA THR A 192 -13.98 18.02 -14.71
C THR A 192 -13.76 17.34 -16.06
N ASP A 193 -14.68 16.45 -16.45
CA ASP A 193 -14.59 15.73 -17.72
C ASP A 193 -15.17 16.52 -18.93
N ARG A 194 -15.11 15.91 -20.12
CA ARG A 194 -15.62 16.51 -21.38
C ARG A 194 -17.13 16.79 -21.38
N THR A 195 -17.89 16.12 -20.51
CA THR A 195 -19.33 16.32 -20.33
C THR A 195 -19.65 17.44 -19.34
N GLY A 196 -18.63 17.97 -18.65
CA GLY A 196 -18.76 18.95 -17.59
C GLY A 196 -19.04 18.34 -16.22
N ARG A 197 -18.94 17.01 -16.06
CA ARG A 197 -19.11 16.35 -14.76
C ARG A 197 -17.84 16.56 -13.93
N ALA A 198 -18.00 17.15 -12.75
CA ALA A 198 -16.94 17.31 -11.76
C ALA A 198 -16.91 16.12 -10.78
N MET A 199 -15.71 15.69 -10.41
CA MET A 199 -15.45 14.65 -9.42
C MET A 199 -14.09 14.91 -8.74
N ASP A 200 -13.89 14.32 -7.57
CA ASP A 200 -12.59 14.31 -6.91
C ASP A 200 -11.59 13.52 -7.76
N ALA A 201 -10.34 13.96 -7.79
CA ALA A 201 -9.27 13.28 -8.50
C ALA A 201 -8.95 11.91 -7.87
N SER A 202 -8.31 11.02 -8.62
CA SER A 202 -7.80 9.76 -8.11
C SER A 202 -6.48 10.00 -7.37
N GLY A 203 -6.38 9.58 -6.10
CA GLY A 203 -5.12 9.69 -5.33
C GLY A 203 -3.96 9.01 -6.05
N SER A 204 -4.18 7.79 -6.57
CA SER A 204 -3.18 7.03 -7.33
C SER A 204 -2.61 7.79 -8.53
N LEU A 205 -3.47 8.46 -9.31
CA LEU A 205 -3.05 9.17 -10.52
C LEU A 205 -2.36 10.49 -10.18
N VAL A 206 -2.74 11.12 -9.08
CA VAL A 206 -2.10 12.34 -8.58
C VAL A 206 -0.68 12.03 -8.11
N ASP A 207 -0.53 11.05 -7.22
CA ASP A 207 0.77 10.72 -6.63
C ASP A 207 1.76 10.24 -7.71
N PHE A 208 1.33 9.25 -8.52
CA PHE A 208 2.11 8.76 -9.64
C PHE A 208 2.44 9.90 -10.62
N GLY A 209 1.43 10.67 -11.00
CA GLY A 209 1.55 11.66 -12.05
C GLY A 209 2.51 12.78 -11.66
N LEU A 210 2.42 13.30 -10.43
CA LEU A 210 3.32 14.33 -9.93
C LEU A 210 4.75 13.81 -9.80
N TYR A 211 4.95 12.63 -9.20
CA TYR A 211 6.29 12.08 -9.05
C TYR A 211 6.95 11.79 -10.39
N PHE A 212 6.22 11.14 -11.30
CA PHE A 212 6.73 10.80 -12.63
C PHE A 212 7.07 12.06 -13.42
N PHE A 213 6.12 13.00 -13.52
CA PHE A 213 6.28 14.20 -14.35
C PHE A 213 7.48 15.04 -13.92
N HIS A 214 7.69 15.20 -12.62
CA HIS A 214 8.76 16.05 -12.11
C HIS A 214 10.13 15.36 -12.06
N ASN A 215 10.18 14.04 -11.98
CA ASN A 215 11.42 13.35 -11.63
C ASN A 215 11.92 12.35 -12.68
N ALA A 216 11.08 11.87 -13.61
CA ALA A 216 11.48 10.81 -14.54
C ALA A 216 12.75 11.16 -15.33
N GLN A 217 12.82 12.37 -15.91
CA GLN A 217 13.98 12.81 -16.69
C GLN A 217 15.24 12.92 -15.82
N GLN A 218 15.14 13.51 -14.63
CA GLN A 218 16.28 13.65 -13.72
C GLN A 218 16.77 12.29 -13.19
N LEU A 219 15.85 11.36 -12.91
CA LEU A 219 16.20 10.00 -12.48
C LEU A 219 16.99 9.26 -13.58
N ILE A 220 16.57 9.40 -14.84
CA ILE A 220 17.27 8.83 -16.01
C ILE A 220 18.67 9.44 -16.16
N GLU A 221 18.79 10.77 -16.02
CA GLU A 221 20.08 11.47 -16.05
C GLU A 221 21.02 11.03 -14.92
N ASN A 222 20.45 10.68 -13.76
CA ASN A 222 21.18 10.13 -12.63
C ASN A 222 21.57 8.64 -12.81
N GLY A 223 21.19 8.01 -13.92
CA GLY A 223 21.53 6.62 -14.24
C GLY A 223 20.59 5.57 -13.65
N VAL A 224 19.43 5.97 -13.13
CA VAL A 224 18.35 5.09 -12.64
C VAL A 224 17.07 5.38 -13.41
N GLY A 225 15.90 4.92 -12.95
CA GLY A 225 14.62 5.17 -13.61
C GLY A 225 13.50 5.56 -12.64
N PRO A 226 12.36 6.03 -13.16
CA PRO A 226 11.15 6.26 -12.36
C PRO A 226 10.54 4.92 -11.94
N TYR A 227 10.70 4.58 -10.66
CA TYR A 227 10.30 3.29 -10.12
C TYR A 227 9.16 3.38 -9.11
N PHE A 228 8.28 2.38 -9.13
CA PHE A 228 7.05 2.39 -8.34
C PHE A 228 6.79 1.09 -7.57
N TYR A 229 6.14 1.22 -6.42
CA TYR A 229 5.51 0.11 -5.72
C TYR A 229 3.99 0.22 -5.87
N ILE A 230 3.32 -0.80 -6.40
CA ILE A 230 1.88 -0.77 -6.65
C ILE A 230 1.12 -1.56 -5.58
N ALA A 231 0.35 -0.83 -4.76
CA ALA A 231 -0.36 -1.37 -3.61
C ALA A 231 -1.77 -1.88 -3.94
N LYS A 232 -2.21 -2.87 -3.15
CA LYS A 232 -3.61 -3.29 -2.98
C LYS A 232 -4.37 -3.58 -4.29
N LEU A 233 -3.70 -4.15 -5.29
CA LEU A 233 -4.38 -4.67 -6.48
C LEU A 233 -5.25 -5.87 -6.12
N GLU A 234 -6.42 -5.99 -6.74
CA GLU A 234 -7.33 -7.14 -6.58
C GLU A 234 -7.50 -7.95 -7.88
N SER A 235 -6.86 -7.56 -8.99
CA SER A 235 -6.87 -8.33 -10.24
C SER A 235 -5.77 -7.96 -11.23
N SER A 236 -5.54 -8.83 -12.22
CA SER A 236 -4.67 -8.57 -13.38
C SER A 236 -5.21 -7.46 -14.28
N GLU A 237 -6.53 -7.24 -14.36
CA GLU A 237 -7.08 -6.11 -15.12
C GLU A 237 -6.75 -4.75 -14.48
N GLU A 238 -6.50 -4.71 -13.18
CA GLU A 238 -5.97 -3.51 -12.51
C GLU A 238 -4.47 -3.33 -12.76
N ALA A 239 -3.73 -4.43 -12.85
CA ALA A 239 -2.33 -4.42 -13.29
C ALA A 239 -2.24 -3.89 -14.73
N LYS A 240 -3.13 -4.32 -15.62
CA LYS A 240 -3.23 -3.79 -16.99
C LYS A 240 -3.57 -2.31 -17.03
N LEU A 241 -4.41 -1.83 -16.11
CA LEU A 241 -4.67 -0.39 -16.01
C LEU A 241 -3.40 0.40 -15.69
N TRP A 242 -2.56 -0.09 -14.79
CA TRP A 242 -1.25 0.52 -14.51
C TRP A 242 -0.31 0.46 -15.71
N ASP A 243 -0.21 -0.69 -16.38
CA ASP A 243 0.63 -0.84 -17.58
C ASP A 243 0.25 0.16 -18.69
N ASP A 244 -1.05 0.37 -18.91
CA ASP A 244 -1.53 1.38 -19.86
C ASP A 244 -1.21 2.82 -19.45
N ILE A 245 -1.23 3.10 -18.13
CA ILE A 245 -0.84 4.40 -17.57
C ILE A 245 0.66 4.63 -17.77
N PHE A 246 1.50 3.64 -17.50
CA PHE A 246 2.94 3.71 -17.70
C PHE A 246 3.28 3.94 -19.17
N THR A 247 2.75 3.09 -20.05
CA THR A 247 2.90 3.22 -21.51
C THR A 247 2.52 4.62 -22.00
N PHE A 248 1.38 5.14 -21.54
CA PHE A 248 0.95 6.49 -21.91
C PHE A 248 1.91 7.57 -21.38
N SER A 249 2.37 7.43 -20.14
CA SER A 249 3.19 8.44 -19.48
C SER A 249 4.57 8.53 -20.11
N GLU A 250 5.18 7.39 -20.44
CA GLU A 250 6.44 7.33 -21.19
C GLU A 250 6.31 8.00 -22.57
N GLN A 251 5.22 7.72 -23.29
CA GLN A 251 4.91 8.38 -24.56
C GLN A 251 4.67 9.87 -24.40
N TYR A 252 4.02 10.30 -23.31
CA TYR A 252 3.65 11.69 -23.08
C TYR A 252 4.88 12.58 -22.91
N ILE A 253 5.88 12.13 -22.14
CA ILE A 253 7.12 12.89 -21.92
C ILE A 253 8.25 12.52 -22.90
N GLY A 254 8.05 11.50 -23.74
CA GLY A 254 8.99 11.12 -24.80
C GLY A 254 10.19 10.28 -24.35
N ILE A 255 10.01 9.42 -23.33
CA ILE A 255 11.05 8.46 -22.90
C ILE A 255 10.80 7.05 -23.49
N PRO A 256 11.82 6.17 -23.54
CA PRO A 256 11.65 4.83 -24.11
C PRO A 256 10.57 4.00 -23.39
N HIS A 257 9.85 3.16 -24.14
CA HIS A 257 8.88 2.22 -23.57
C HIS A 257 9.57 1.22 -22.63
N GLY A 258 8.97 0.95 -21.48
CA GLY A 258 9.57 0.07 -20.48
C GLY A 258 10.80 0.71 -19.83
N THR A 259 10.78 2.02 -19.58
CA THR A 259 11.73 2.72 -18.71
C THR A 259 11.23 2.73 -17.26
N ILE A 260 9.92 2.88 -17.07
CA ILE A 260 9.28 2.72 -15.77
C ILE A 260 9.46 1.28 -15.30
N ARG A 261 9.76 1.10 -14.01
CA ARG A 261 9.70 -0.20 -13.33
C ARG A 261 8.74 -0.18 -12.16
N ALA A 262 8.02 -1.28 -11.97
CA ALA A 262 7.07 -1.45 -10.89
C ALA A 262 7.34 -2.75 -10.12
N THR A 263 7.15 -2.71 -8.81
CA THR A 263 7.01 -3.92 -7.99
C THR A 263 5.59 -3.94 -7.44
N VAL A 264 4.87 -5.05 -7.60
CA VAL A 264 3.45 -5.14 -7.17
C VAL A 264 3.36 -5.86 -5.83
N LEU A 265 2.67 -5.28 -4.86
CA LEU A 265 2.39 -5.95 -3.59
C LEU A 265 1.25 -6.95 -3.80
N ILE A 266 1.51 -8.24 -3.59
CA ILE A 266 0.45 -9.26 -3.58
C ILE A 266 -0.13 -9.33 -2.17
N GLU A 267 -0.77 -8.25 -1.76
CA GLU A 267 -1.28 -8.07 -0.40
C GLU A 267 -2.81 -8.13 -0.34
N THR A 268 -3.44 -8.68 -1.37
CA THR A 268 -4.87 -8.97 -1.35
C THR A 268 -5.12 -10.44 -1.67
N LEU A 269 -6.17 -11.00 -1.07
CA LEU A 269 -6.54 -12.39 -1.32
C LEU A 269 -6.77 -12.65 -2.83
N PRO A 270 -7.56 -11.84 -3.58
CA PRO A 270 -7.76 -12.11 -5.00
C PRO A 270 -6.47 -12.08 -5.83
N ALA A 271 -5.55 -11.16 -5.54
CA ALA A 271 -4.29 -11.06 -6.29
C ALA A 271 -3.39 -12.30 -6.15
N ALA A 272 -3.48 -13.05 -5.04
CA ALA A 272 -2.73 -14.30 -4.89
C ALA A 272 -3.14 -15.40 -5.89
N PHE A 273 -4.32 -15.29 -6.51
CA PHE A 273 -4.79 -16.20 -7.55
C PHE A 273 -4.48 -15.73 -8.97
N GLU A 274 -3.96 -14.51 -9.12
CA GLU A 274 -3.72 -13.86 -10.41
C GLU A 274 -2.26 -13.37 -10.55
N MET A 275 -1.32 -13.93 -9.78
CA MET A 275 0.08 -13.46 -9.75
C MET A 275 0.76 -13.55 -11.13
N GLU A 276 0.59 -14.65 -11.87
CA GLU A 276 1.18 -14.80 -13.21
C GLU A 276 0.53 -13.86 -14.21
N GLU A 277 -0.78 -13.65 -14.13
CA GLU A 277 -1.51 -12.71 -14.98
C GLU A 277 -1.13 -11.26 -14.67
N ILE A 278 -0.94 -10.88 -13.41
CA ILE A 278 -0.42 -9.56 -13.01
C ILE A 278 0.96 -9.32 -13.62
N LEU A 279 1.86 -10.31 -13.52
CA LEU A 279 3.18 -10.25 -14.16
C LEU A 279 3.07 -10.12 -15.67
N PHE A 280 2.16 -10.87 -16.30
CA PHE A 280 1.98 -10.85 -17.75
C PHE A 280 1.43 -9.51 -18.28
N GLU A 281 0.40 -8.96 -17.63
CA GLU A 281 -0.24 -7.72 -18.03
C GLU A 281 0.68 -6.50 -17.86
N MET A 282 1.65 -6.58 -16.95
CA MET A 282 2.66 -5.54 -16.71
C MET A 282 4.06 -5.92 -17.20
N ARG A 283 4.21 -6.95 -18.04
CA ARG A 283 5.51 -7.58 -18.34
C ARG A 283 6.58 -6.61 -18.85
N ASP A 284 6.21 -5.52 -19.51
CA ASP A 284 7.16 -4.52 -20.02
C ASP A 284 7.66 -3.54 -18.95
N HIS A 285 6.96 -3.47 -17.81
CA HIS A 285 7.19 -2.51 -16.74
C HIS A 285 7.39 -3.15 -15.36
N ILE A 286 7.19 -4.45 -15.18
CA ILE A 286 7.27 -5.08 -13.85
C ILE A 286 8.66 -5.66 -13.58
N ALA A 287 9.16 -5.40 -12.37
CA ALA A 287 10.43 -5.89 -11.85
C ALA A 287 10.26 -7.01 -10.82
N GLY A 288 9.10 -7.10 -10.16
CA GLY A 288 8.89 -8.09 -9.10
C GLY A 288 7.53 -8.02 -8.41
N LEU A 289 7.31 -8.95 -7.50
CA LEU A 289 6.20 -8.97 -6.55
C LEU A 289 6.72 -8.89 -5.12
N ASN A 290 5.91 -8.37 -4.20
CA ASN A 290 6.21 -8.31 -2.77
C ASN A 290 5.17 -9.08 -1.95
N ALA A 291 5.63 -9.75 -0.88
CA ALA A 291 4.79 -10.45 0.07
C ALA A 291 4.36 -9.55 1.25
N GLY A 292 3.04 -9.36 1.40
CA GLY A 292 2.43 -8.62 2.53
C GLY A 292 1.86 -9.54 3.61
N ARG A 293 1.84 -9.08 4.87
CA ARG A 293 1.18 -9.79 5.98
C ARG A 293 -0.15 -9.17 6.37
N TRP A 294 -0.12 -7.94 6.92
CA TRP A 294 -1.31 -7.33 7.50
C TRP A 294 -2.40 -7.05 6.48
N ASP A 295 -2.07 -6.43 5.35
CA ASP A 295 -3.03 -6.20 4.27
C ASP A 295 -3.60 -7.50 3.68
N TYR A 296 -2.77 -8.54 3.55
CA TYR A 296 -3.22 -9.83 3.01
C TYR A 296 -4.26 -10.50 3.92
N ILE A 297 -3.97 -10.53 5.22
CA ILE A 297 -4.88 -11.10 6.22
C ILE A 297 -6.13 -10.24 6.38
N PHE A 298 -5.98 -8.91 6.36
CA PHE A 298 -7.11 -7.98 6.31
C PHE A 298 -8.00 -8.25 5.09
N SER A 299 -7.40 -8.45 3.91
CA SER A 299 -8.11 -8.76 2.68
C SER A 299 -8.87 -10.08 2.75
N ILE A 300 -8.31 -11.10 3.40
CA ILE A 300 -9.00 -12.36 3.68
C ILE A 300 -10.26 -12.10 4.52
N ILE A 301 -10.13 -11.40 5.65
CA ILE A 301 -11.28 -11.05 6.50
C ILE A 301 -12.29 -10.26 5.68
N LYS A 302 -11.86 -9.21 4.97
CA LYS A 302 -12.73 -8.38 4.13
C LYS A 302 -13.53 -9.23 3.13
N ASN A 303 -12.93 -10.21 2.47
CA ASN A 303 -13.62 -11.06 1.50
C ASN A 303 -14.53 -12.10 2.17
N TYR A 304 -14.10 -12.72 3.27
CA TYR A 304 -14.78 -13.84 3.92
C TYR A 304 -15.61 -13.49 5.17
N ARG A 305 -15.72 -12.21 5.53
CA ARG A 305 -16.39 -11.71 6.76
C ARG A 305 -17.80 -12.28 7.02
N GLY A 306 -18.55 -12.59 5.96
CA GLY A 306 -19.92 -13.15 6.05
C GLY A 306 -20.01 -14.66 5.82
N ARG A 307 -18.90 -15.38 5.66
CA ARG A 307 -18.86 -16.78 5.22
C ARG A 307 -18.82 -17.80 6.37
N GLY A 308 -19.10 -17.36 7.60
CA GLY A 308 -19.24 -18.21 8.77
C GLY A 308 -17.92 -18.48 9.52
N ALA A 309 -18.04 -19.16 10.66
CA ALA A 309 -16.95 -19.43 11.60
C ALA A 309 -15.71 -20.13 11.00
N ARG A 310 -15.87 -20.83 9.86
CA ARG A 310 -14.75 -21.49 9.15
C ARG A 310 -13.65 -20.51 8.71
N PHE A 311 -14.02 -19.26 8.42
CA PHE A 311 -13.08 -18.24 7.94
C PHE A 311 -12.66 -17.24 9.02
N VAL A 312 -12.98 -17.53 10.29
CA VAL A 312 -12.57 -16.70 11.42
C VAL A 312 -11.11 -16.95 11.75
N LEU A 313 -10.37 -15.87 11.87
CA LEU A 313 -8.96 -15.92 12.24
C LEU A 313 -8.77 -15.74 13.76
N PRO A 314 -7.73 -16.36 14.35
CA PRO A 314 -7.32 -16.13 15.74
C PRO A 314 -6.70 -14.74 15.90
N ASP A 315 -6.13 -14.44 17.06
CA ASP A 315 -5.34 -13.22 17.27
C ASP A 315 -4.34 -13.00 16.11
N ARG A 316 -4.24 -11.76 15.59
CA ARG A 316 -3.39 -11.46 14.42
C ARG A 316 -1.92 -11.84 14.62
N SER A 317 -1.44 -11.83 15.87
CA SER A 317 -0.08 -12.26 16.24
C SER A 317 0.18 -13.73 15.89
N GLU A 318 -0.84 -14.58 16.02
CA GLU A 318 -0.79 -16.02 15.74
C GLU A 318 -0.81 -16.34 14.24
N VAL A 319 -1.29 -15.41 13.41
CA VAL A 319 -1.31 -15.53 11.95
C VAL A 319 0.06 -15.18 11.37
N THR A 320 1.07 -15.99 11.71
CA THR A 320 2.47 -15.82 11.30
C THR A 320 2.69 -16.23 9.84
N MET A 321 3.82 -15.86 9.24
CA MET A 321 4.16 -16.28 7.86
C MET A 321 4.37 -17.79 7.71
N THR A 322 4.45 -18.54 8.82
CA THR A 322 4.66 -19.99 8.82
C THR A 322 3.38 -20.82 8.93
N VAL A 323 2.22 -20.19 9.16
CA VAL A 323 0.94 -20.95 9.13
C VAL A 323 0.65 -21.43 7.70
N PRO A 324 -0.06 -22.56 7.52
CA PRO A 324 -0.12 -23.26 6.24
C PRO A 324 -0.51 -22.40 5.03
N PHE A 325 -1.58 -21.62 5.11
CA PHE A 325 -2.03 -20.81 3.97
C PHE A 325 -1.08 -19.63 3.65
N MET A 326 -0.45 -19.03 4.66
CA MET A 326 0.58 -17.99 4.46
C MET A 326 1.86 -18.57 3.85
N ARG A 327 2.19 -19.81 4.23
CA ARG A 327 3.31 -20.55 3.64
C ARG A 327 3.04 -20.88 2.18
N ALA A 328 1.85 -21.38 1.86
CA ALA A 328 1.43 -21.65 0.49
C ALA A 328 1.46 -20.37 -0.36
N TYR A 329 0.97 -19.26 0.19
CA TYR A 329 1.02 -17.95 -0.45
C TYR A 329 2.45 -17.50 -0.78
N THR A 330 3.36 -17.54 0.19
CA THR A 330 4.75 -17.08 -0.02
C THR A 330 5.55 -18.00 -0.94
N GLU A 331 5.37 -19.32 -0.84
CA GLU A 331 6.03 -20.26 -1.75
C GLU A 331 5.53 -20.11 -3.19
N LEU A 332 4.22 -19.91 -3.39
CA LEU A 332 3.64 -19.63 -4.70
C LEU A 332 4.21 -18.33 -5.29
N LEU A 333 4.33 -17.28 -4.48
CA LEU A 333 4.88 -16.00 -4.92
C LEU A 333 6.32 -16.14 -5.41
N VAL A 334 7.21 -16.75 -4.62
CA VAL A 334 8.63 -16.95 -5.00
C VAL A 334 8.72 -17.75 -6.30
N LYS A 335 8.03 -18.90 -6.37
CA LYS A 335 8.01 -19.74 -7.58
C LYS A 335 7.53 -18.96 -8.81
N THR A 336 6.45 -18.20 -8.65
CA THR A 336 5.82 -17.44 -9.74
C THR A 336 6.74 -16.35 -10.26
N CYS A 337 7.37 -15.59 -9.35
CA CYS A 337 8.31 -14.53 -9.74
C CYS A 337 9.50 -15.10 -10.52
N HIS A 338 10.16 -16.11 -9.96
CA HIS A 338 11.39 -16.66 -10.53
C HIS A 338 11.17 -17.35 -11.86
N LYS A 339 10.03 -18.04 -12.03
CA LYS A 339 9.60 -18.61 -13.31
C LYS A 339 9.56 -17.56 -14.43
N ARG A 340 9.27 -16.30 -14.09
CA ARG A 340 9.07 -15.19 -15.02
C ARG A 340 10.20 -14.17 -15.04
N GLY A 341 11.31 -14.44 -14.33
CA GLY A 341 12.46 -13.54 -14.28
C GLY A 341 12.21 -12.28 -13.43
N ALA A 342 11.20 -12.31 -12.57
CA ALA A 342 10.82 -11.23 -11.67
C ALA A 342 11.38 -11.48 -10.26
N PHE A 343 11.56 -10.40 -9.50
CA PHE A 343 11.98 -10.47 -8.11
C PHE A 343 10.83 -10.89 -7.20
N ALA A 344 11.11 -11.71 -6.19
CA ALA A 344 10.26 -11.96 -5.04
C ALA A 344 10.83 -11.23 -3.81
N ILE A 345 10.12 -10.22 -3.31
CA ILE A 345 10.52 -9.45 -2.12
C ILE A 345 9.71 -9.91 -0.89
N GLY A 346 10.41 -10.18 0.20
CA GLY A 346 9.87 -10.64 1.49
C GLY A 346 9.16 -9.54 2.29
N GLY A 347 8.61 -9.93 3.43
CA GLY A 347 7.73 -9.07 4.22
C GLY A 347 8.44 -8.10 5.16
N MET A 348 7.65 -7.29 5.84
CA MET A 348 8.10 -6.27 6.78
C MET A 348 8.60 -6.85 8.11
N SER A 349 9.73 -6.34 8.60
CA SER A 349 10.06 -6.32 10.03
C SER A 349 9.93 -4.90 10.60
N ALA A 350 8.84 -4.69 11.36
CA ALA A 350 8.43 -3.38 11.86
C ALA A 350 9.06 -2.98 13.21
N PHE A 351 9.97 -3.77 13.78
CA PHE A 351 10.47 -3.52 15.12
C PHE A 351 11.30 -2.23 15.23
N ILE A 352 11.09 -1.47 16.31
CA ILE A 352 11.86 -0.27 16.66
C ILE A 352 12.73 -0.61 17.88
N PRO A 353 14.07 -0.62 17.74
CA PRO A 353 14.98 -0.83 18.85
C PRO A 353 14.76 0.13 20.01
N ASN A 354 14.66 -0.42 21.22
CA ASN A 354 14.46 0.35 22.44
C ASN A 354 15.78 0.51 23.18
N ARG A 355 16.38 1.70 23.08
CA ARG A 355 17.66 2.01 23.76
C ARG A 355 17.59 1.97 25.29
N ARG A 356 16.39 2.05 25.87
CA ARG A 356 16.17 1.98 27.32
C ARG A 356 15.97 0.54 27.81
N ASP A 357 15.70 -0.40 26.90
CA ASP A 357 15.51 -1.82 27.19
C ASP A 357 16.30 -2.69 26.19
N PRO A 358 17.60 -2.95 26.49
CA PRO A 358 18.46 -3.75 25.64
C PRO A 358 17.98 -5.20 25.47
N GLU A 359 17.36 -5.80 26.48
CA GLU A 359 16.89 -7.19 26.45
C GLU A 359 15.68 -7.38 25.53
N VAL A 360 14.77 -6.39 25.46
CA VAL A 360 13.70 -6.38 24.45
C VAL A 360 14.28 -6.24 23.05
N THR A 361 15.30 -5.40 22.89
CA THR A 361 15.96 -5.17 21.60
C THR A 361 16.68 -6.42 21.09
N GLU A 362 17.42 -7.11 21.96
CA GLU A 362 18.14 -8.34 21.61
C GLU A 362 17.19 -9.45 21.15
N ARG A 363 16.13 -9.71 21.92
CA ARG A 363 15.09 -10.70 21.56
C ARG A 363 14.40 -10.36 20.23
N ALA A 364 14.19 -9.08 19.97
CA ALA A 364 13.60 -8.65 18.71
C ALA A 364 14.57 -8.85 17.53
N PHE A 365 15.87 -8.57 17.69
CA PHE A 365 16.87 -8.85 16.67
C PHE A 365 16.97 -10.35 16.38
N GLU A 366 16.93 -11.21 17.39
CA GLU A 366 16.88 -12.67 17.18
C GLU A 366 15.67 -13.11 16.36
N LYS A 367 14.50 -12.56 16.67
CA LYS A 367 13.26 -12.85 15.93
C LYS A 367 13.34 -12.36 14.48
N VAL A 368 13.85 -11.14 14.26
CA VAL A 368 14.06 -10.58 12.92
C VAL A 368 15.05 -11.45 12.14
N ALA A 369 16.18 -11.82 12.73
CA ALA A 369 17.17 -12.70 12.10
C ALA A 369 16.55 -14.05 11.71
N ALA A 370 15.80 -14.70 12.61
CA ALA A 370 15.12 -15.97 12.31
C ALA A 370 14.11 -15.84 11.16
N ASP A 371 13.33 -14.75 11.14
CA ASP A 371 12.37 -14.47 10.07
C ASP A 371 13.07 -14.21 8.73
N LYS A 372 14.16 -13.43 8.71
CA LYS A 372 14.90 -13.08 7.49
C LYS A 372 15.71 -14.24 6.95
N LYS A 373 16.28 -15.07 7.83
CA LYS A 373 16.92 -16.33 7.46
C LYS A 373 15.95 -17.26 6.73
N ARG A 374 14.71 -17.35 7.21
CA ARG A 374 13.67 -18.14 6.55
C ARG A 374 13.35 -17.57 5.17
N GLU A 375 13.10 -16.26 5.06
CA GLU A 375 12.80 -15.61 3.77
C GLU A 375 13.92 -15.83 2.74
N ALA A 376 15.18 -15.52 3.11
CA ALA A 376 16.34 -15.78 2.26
C ALA A 376 16.45 -17.28 1.91
N GLY A 377 16.24 -18.15 2.90
CA GLY A 377 16.25 -19.60 2.76
C GLY A 377 15.14 -20.16 1.87
N ASP A 378 14.00 -19.48 1.73
CA ASP A 378 12.89 -19.86 0.84
C ASP A 378 13.13 -19.43 -0.62
N GLY A 379 14.01 -18.45 -0.82
CA GLY A 379 14.39 -17.95 -2.13
C GLY A 379 13.92 -16.52 -2.40
N PHE A 380 13.49 -15.75 -1.40
CA PHE A 380 13.27 -14.32 -1.63
C PHE A 380 14.59 -13.62 -2.04
N ASP A 381 14.48 -12.64 -2.92
CA ASP A 381 15.60 -11.82 -3.44
C ASP A 381 15.95 -10.66 -2.50
N GLY A 382 15.00 -10.26 -1.67
CA GLY A 382 15.17 -9.20 -0.70
C GLY A 382 14.08 -9.18 0.36
N THR A 383 14.15 -8.23 1.27
CA THR A 383 13.21 -8.09 2.39
C THR A 383 12.99 -6.64 2.80
N TRP A 384 11.91 -6.37 3.54
CA TRP A 384 11.62 -5.07 4.16
C TRP A 384 11.98 -4.96 5.63
N VAL A 385 12.40 -3.76 6.01
CA VAL A 385 12.53 -3.28 7.40
C VAL A 385 11.95 -1.87 7.55
N ALA A 386 11.44 -1.53 8.73
CA ALA A 386 10.88 -0.20 9.01
C ALA A 386 11.86 0.75 9.73
N HIS A 387 13.01 0.24 10.18
CA HIS A 387 13.98 1.02 10.96
C HIS A 387 15.43 0.76 10.50
N PRO A 388 16.27 1.81 10.37
CA PRO A 388 17.66 1.66 9.89
C PRO A 388 18.49 0.65 10.68
N ASP A 389 18.33 0.61 12.00
CA ASP A 389 19.06 -0.32 12.88
C ASP A 389 18.77 -1.81 12.60
N LEU A 390 17.70 -2.15 11.87
CA LEU A 390 17.40 -3.52 11.45
C LEU A 390 18.12 -3.93 10.16
N ILE A 391 18.64 -2.97 9.39
CA ILE A 391 19.27 -3.24 8.09
C ILE A 391 20.47 -4.18 8.23
N PRO A 392 21.40 -4.01 9.18
CA PRO A 392 22.54 -4.93 9.31
C PRO A 392 22.11 -6.36 9.64
N VAL A 393 21.10 -6.53 10.49
CA VAL A 393 20.57 -7.84 10.89
C VAL A 393 19.94 -8.55 9.70
N ALA A 394 19.04 -7.87 8.97
CA ALA A 394 18.42 -8.42 7.78
C ALA A 394 19.44 -8.74 6.68
N ARG A 395 20.40 -7.84 6.47
CA ARG A 395 21.46 -8.01 5.46
C ARG A 395 22.31 -9.23 5.74
N ALA A 396 22.72 -9.46 6.98
CA ALA A 396 23.55 -10.60 7.34
C ALA A 396 22.91 -11.94 6.95
N GLU A 397 21.60 -12.08 7.14
CA GLU A 397 20.87 -13.31 6.79
C GLU A 397 20.73 -13.50 5.27
N PHE A 398 20.55 -12.42 4.51
CA PHE A 398 20.53 -12.48 3.04
C PHE A 398 21.93 -12.71 2.46
N ASP A 399 22.96 -12.05 2.99
CA ASP A 399 24.36 -12.23 2.57
C ASP A 399 24.81 -13.69 2.77
N ALA A 400 24.36 -14.34 3.84
CA ALA A 400 24.67 -15.75 4.10
C ALA A 400 24.14 -16.73 3.03
N VAL A 401 23.06 -16.36 2.32
CA VAL A 401 22.44 -17.17 1.25
C VAL A 401 22.88 -16.71 -0.14
N LEU A 402 22.99 -15.40 -0.35
CA LEU A 402 23.33 -14.79 -1.63
C LEU A 402 24.82 -14.90 -1.94
N GLY A 403 25.68 -14.74 -0.94
CA GLY A 403 27.11 -14.51 -1.16
C GLY A 403 27.32 -13.26 -2.02
N ASP A 404 28.08 -13.42 -3.11
CA ASP A 404 28.34 -12.36 -4.08
C ASP A 404 27.20 -12.14 -5.08
N ARG A 405 26.18 -13.01 -5.11
CA ARG A 405 25.06 -12.87 -6.04
C ARG A 405 24.17 -11.69 -5.62
N PRO A 406 23.65 -10.90 -6.57
CA PRO A 406 22.78 -9.78 -6.24
C PRO A 406 21.35 -10.22 -5.86
N ASN A 407 20.92 -11.42 -6.28
CA ASN A 407 19.58 -11.96 -6.08
C ASN A 407 19.56 -13.50 -6.24
N GLN A 408 18.38 -14.12 -6.14
CA GLN A 408 18.14 -15.56 -6.29
C GLN A 408 17.09 -15.90 -7.36
N VAL A 409 16.88 -15.04 -8.37
CA VAL A 409 15.91 -15.27 -9.45
C VAL A 409 16.16 -16.59 -10.18
N ASP A 410 17.41 -17.10 -10.17
CA ASP A 410 17.80 -18.42 -10.70
C ASP A 410 17.20 -19.61 -9.91
N ARG A 411 16.64 -19.39 -8.72
CA ARG A 411 16.07 -20.42 -7.85
C ARG A 411 14.62 -20.73 -8.21
N GLN A 412 14.41 -21.58 -9.21
CA GLN A 412 13.10 -21.83 -9.84
C GLN A 412 12.05 -22.62 -9.02
N ARG A 413 12.40 -23.17 -7.85
CA ARG A 413 11.48 -23.88 -6.92
C ARG A 413 10.48 -24.88 -7.58
N PRO A 414 10.93 -25.87 -8.39
CA PRO A 414 10.03 -26.85 -9.02
C PRO A 414 9.35 -27.80 -8.01
N ASP A 415 9.87 -27.88 -6.79
CA ASP A 415 9.33 -28.62 -5.64
C ASP A 415 7.97 -28.06 -5.16
N VAL A 416 7.74 -26.76 -5.33
CA VAL A 416 6.56 -26.07 -4.81
C VAL A 416 5.31 -26.39 -5.65
N ARG A 417 4.26 -26.88 -4.99
CA ARG A 417 2.95 -27.14 -5.59
C ARG A 417 1.86 -26.61 -4.67
N VAL A 418 1.22 -25.51 -5.07
CA VAL A 418 0.16 -24.85 -4.31
C VAL A 418 -1.14 -24.95 -5.09
N ARG A 419 -2.20 -25.40 -4.42
CA ARG A 419 -3.57 -25.44 -4.96
C ARG A 419 -4.33 -24.22 -4.47
N ALA A 420 -5.37 -23.83 -5.21
CA ALA A 420 -6.28 -22.76 -4.82
C ALA A 420 -6.82 -22.93 -3.39
N ALA A 421 -7.18 -24.16 -3.01
CA ALA A 421 -7.67 -24.48 -1.67
C ALA A 421 -6.65 -24.23 -0.55
N ASP A 422 -5.34 -24.36 -0.84
CA ASP A 422 -4.29 -24.16 0.16
C ASP A 422 -4.16 -22.67 0.55
N LEU A 423 -4.54 -21.74 -0.34
CA LEU A 423 -4.51 -20.29 -0.10
C LEU A 423 -5.68 -19.80 0.79
N ILE A 424 -6.74 -20.59 0.92
CA ILE A 424 -7.97 -20.23 1.66
C ILE A 424 -8.25 -21.16 2.85
N ASP A 425 -7.36 -22.11 3.13
CA ASP A 425 -7.44 -22.95 4.33
C ASP A 425 -6.92 -22.19 5.56
N VAL A 426 -7.76 -21.25 6.02
CA VAL A 426 -7.41 -20.31 7.10
C VAL A 426 -7.58 -20.89 8.50
N HIS A 427 -7.80 -22.20 8.62
CA HIS A 427 -7.93 -22.85 9.92
C HIS A 427 -6.55 -23.04 10.60
N ILE A 428 -6.27 -22.24 11.62
CA ILE A 428 -4.98 -22.28 12.35
C ILE A 428 -5.08 -23.05 13.67
N GLY A 429 -6.28 -23.16 14.26
CA GLY A 429 -6.50 -23.85 15.54
C GLY A 429 -5.90 -23.12 16.75
N ARG A 430 -5.75 -21.79 16.68
CA ARG A 430 -5.24 -20.94 17.77
C ARG A 430 -6.37 -20.13 18.41
N PRO A 431 -6.22 -19.69 19.67
CA PRO A 431 -7.26 -18.95 20.37
C PRO A 431 -7.41 -17.49 19.90
N ILE A 432 -8.53 -16.89 20.30
CA ILE A 432 -8.69 -15.45 20.40
C ILE A 432 -8.54 -15.13 21.88
N THR A 433 -7.67 -14.24 22.30
CA THR A 433 -7.45 -13.96 23.74
C THR A 433 -8.02 -12.60 24.13
N ALA A 434 -8.36 -12.42 25.41
CA ALA A 434 -8.79 -11.09 25.90
C ALA A 434 -7.70 -10.02 25.67
N ALA A 435 -6.42 -10.41 25.81
CA ALA A 435 -5.28 -9.56 25.52
C ALA A 435 -5.19 -9.18 24.02
N GLY A 436 -5.48 -10.11 23.11
CA GLY A 436 -5.53 -9.87 21.68
C GLY A 436 -6.66 -8.90 21.29
N VAL A 437 -7.84 -9.04 21.89
CA VAL A 437 -8.96 -8.11 21.69
C VAL A 437 -8.60 -6.70 22.16
N TYR A 438 -8.10 -6.54 23.40
CA TYR A 438 -7.66 -5.25 23.92
C TYR A 438 -6.54 -4.64 23.06
N GLY A 439 -5.54 -5.44 22.67
CA GLY A 439 -4.43 -4.99 21.83
C GLY A 439 -4.89 -4.46 20.47
N ASN A 440 -5.88 -5.08 19.84
CA ASN A 440 -6.47 -4.57 18.60
C ASN A 440 -7.19 -3.23 18.80
N VAL A 441 -7.96 -3.07 19.88
CA VAL A 441 -8.65 -1.80 20.18
C VAL A 441 -7.64 -0.69 20.46
N SER A 442 -6.66 -0.96 21.32
CA SER A 442 -5.64 0.02 21.74
C SER A 442 -4.79 0.50 20.57
N VAL A 443 -4.22 -0.42 19.78
CA VAL A 443 -3.36 -0.07 18.65
C VAL A 443 -4.14 0.67 17.57
N ALA A 444 -5.37 0.24 17.24
CA ALA A 444 -6.17 0.91 16.22
C ALA A 444 -6.53 2.35 16.61
N ILE A 445 -6.97 2.60 17.85
CA ILE A 445 -7.31 3.95 18.31
C ILE A 445 -6.07 4.85 18.32
N ARG A 446 -4.95 4.38 18.88
CA ARG A 446 -3.69 5.14 18.94
C ARG A 446 -3.14 5.45 17.54
N TYR A 447 -3.25 4.51 16.61
CA TYR A 447 -2.85 4.74 15.23
C TYR A 447 -3.75 5.74 14.53
N ILE A 448 -5.08 5.57 14.60
CA ILE A 448 -6.04 6.49 13.96
C ILE A 448 -5.86 7.92 14.51
N GLU A 449 -5.64 8.08 15.82
CA GLU A 449 -5.36 9.37 16.45
C GLU A 449 -4.16 10.07 15.80
N ALA A 450 -3.02 9.38 15.69
CA ALA A 450 -1.82 9.92 15.09
C ALA A 450 -2.01 10.21 13.59
N TRP A 451 -2.71 9.32 12.88
CA TRP A 451 -3.05 9.49 11.47
C TRP A 451 -3.92 10.74 11.22
N LEU A 452 -4.88 11.02 12.11
CA LEU A 452 -5.69 12.24 12.07
C LEU A 452 -4.88 13.52 12.32
N ARG A 453 -3.72 13.42 12.99
CA ARG A 453 -2.76 14.53 13.16
C ARG A 453 -1.73 14.62 12.03
N GLY A 454 -1.87 13.81 10.98
CA GLY A 454 -0.98 13.82 9.82
C GLY A 454 0.22 12.87 9.93
N LEU A 455 0.25 11.94 10.89
CA LEU A 455 1.34 10.96 11.06
C LEU A 455 0.89 9.57 10.62
N GLY A 456 1.39 9.08 9.49
CA GLY A 456 1.04 7.74 8.97
C GLY A 456 1.99 6.61 9.37
N ALA A 457 3.19 6.92 9.88
CA ALA A 457 4.14 5.96 10.41
C ALA A 457 4.32 6.22 11.90
N VAL A 458 3.86 5.31 12.75
CA VAL A 458 3.66 5.59 14.18
C VAL A 458 4.32 4.52 15.04
N ALA A 459 5.21 4.94 15.94
CA ALA A 459 5.81 4.05 16.92
C ALA A 459 4.81 3.71 18.03
N ILE A 460 4.31 2.47 18.03
CA ILE A 460 3.38 1.93 19.04
C ILE A 460 3.99 0.65 19.60
N ASP A 461 4.23 0.63 20.91
CA ASP A 461 4.70 -0.55 21.65
C ASP A 461 5.97 -1.21 21.05
N ASN A 462 6.91 -0.37 20.58
CA ASN A 462 8.16 -0.72 19.89
C ASN A 462 7.96 -1.33 18.49
N LEU A 463 6.82 -1.08 17.84
CA LEU A 463 6.56 -1.40 16.44
C LEU A 463 6.30 -0.11 15.67
N MET A 464 6.81 -0.02 14.44
CA MET A 464 6.47 1.02 13.48
C MET A 464 5.20 0.59 12.74
N GLU A 465 4.07 1.11 13.18
CA GLU A 465 2.76 0.75 12.65
C GLU A 465 2.35 1.69 11.51
N ASP A 466 1.63 1.13 10.55
CA ASP A 466 1.01 1.81 9.41
C ASP A 466 -0.50 1.52 9.35
N ALA A 467 -1.19 1.98 8.30
CA ALA A 467 -2.64 1.84 8.22
C ALA A 467 -3.10 0.38 8.14
N ALA A 468 -2.30 -0.53 7.57
CA ALA A 468 -2.63 -1.94 7.51
C ALA A 468 -2.76 -2.56 8.91
N THR A 469 -1.99 -2.11 9.91
CA THR A 469 -2.14 -2.56 11.30
C THR A 469 -3.50 -2.17 11.89
N ALA A 470 -3.96 -0.94 11.66
CA ALA A 470 -5.28 -0.51 12.12
C ALA A 470 -6.41 -1.23 11.36
N GLU A 471 -6.21 -1.51 10.06
CA GLU A 471 -7.17 -2.25 9.24
C GLU A 471 -7.36 -3.69 9.71
N ILE A 472 -6.28 -4.45 9.95
CA ILE A 472 -6.41 -5.81 10.49
C ILE A 472 -7.04 -5.78 11.89
N SER A 473 -6.65 -4.83 12.73
CA SER A 473 -7.14 -4.72 14.11
C SER A 473 -8.65 -4.49 14.16
N ARG A 474 -9.17 -3.49 13.44
CA ARG A 474 -10.62 -3.23 13.38
C ARG A 474 -11.39 -4.36 12.69
N SER A 475 -10.76 -5.03 11.72
CA SER A 475 -11.41 -6.10 10.95
C SER A 475 -11.57 -7.38 11.76
N GLN A 476 -10.60 -7.72 12.61
CA GLN A 476 -10.71 -8.83 13.55
C GLN A 476 -11.83 -8.58 14.57
N ILE A 477 -11.87 -7.38 15.16
CA ILE A 477 -12.94 -7.00 16.10
C ILE A 477 -14.31 -7.14 15.43
N TRP A 478 -14.47 -6.58 14.23
CA TRP A 478 -15.71 -6.72 13.47
C TRP A 478 -16.06 -8.20 13.24
N GLN A 479 -15.10 -9.00 12.76
CA GLN A 479 -15.32 -10.42 12.46
C GLN A 479 -15.73 -11.21 13.70
N TRP A 480 -15.06 -11.01 14.84
CA TRP A 480 -15.32 -11.73 16.07
C TRP A 480 -16.71 -11.42 16.63
N ILE A 481 -17.14 -10.16 16.57
CA ILE A 481 -18.51 -9.76 16.95
C ILE A 481 -19.55 -10.42 16.03
N HIS A 482 -19.37 -10.35 14.71
CA HIS A 482 -20.37 -10.81 13.74
C HIS A 482 -20.42 -12.34 13.57
N GLN A 483 -19.45 -13.05 14.13
CA GLN A 483 -19.38 -14.52 14.11
C GLN A 483 -19.54 -15.12 15.52
N ASP A 484 -20.12 -14.35 16.45
CA ASP A 484 -20.45 -14.74 17.82
C ASP A 484 -19.28 -15.45 18.54
N ARG A 485 -18.07 -14.89 18.41
CA ARG A 485 -16.87 -15.48 18.99
C ARG A 485 -16.70 -15.10 20.46
N SER A 486 -16.02 -15.96 21.20
CA SER A 486 -15.57 -15.70 22.55
C SER A 486 -14.05 -15.78 22.62
N THR A 487 -13.49 -15.09 23.61
CA THR A 487 -12.08 -15.25 23.96
C THR A 487 -11.82 -16.64 24.57
N GLU A 488 -10.56 -17.05 24.66
CA GLU A 488 -10.12 -18.30 25.29
C GLU A 488 -10.54 -18.38 26.75
N GLU A 489 -10.58 -17.23 27.43
CA GLU A 489 -11.05 -17.08 28.80
C GLU A 489 -12.58 -17.23 28.95
N GLY A 490 -13.31 -17.35 27.84
CA GLY A 490 -14.75 -17.58 27.81
C GLY A 490 -15.61 -16.32 27.72
N THR A 491 -15.00 -15.13 27.56
CA THR A 491 -15.73 -13.86 27.44
C THR A 491 -16.30 -13.71 26.02
N PRO A 492 -17.62 -13.58 25.85
CA PRO A 492 -18.20 -13.28 24.53
C PRO A 492 -17.73 -11.92 24.01
N ILE A 493 -17.29 -11.87 22.75
CA ILE A 493 -16.81 -10.64 22.12
C ILE A 493 -18.02 -9.90 21.54
N THR A 494 -18.66 -9.08 22.38
CA THR A 494 -19.85 -8.29 22.02
C THR A 494 -19.50 -6.83 21.76
N ARG A 495 -20.46 -6.08 21.19
CA ARG A 495 -20.35 -4.62 21.06
C ARG A 495 -20.10 -3.94 22.41
N ASP A 496 -20.84 -4.33 23.44
CA ASP A 496 -20.70 -3.76 24.79
C ASP A 496 -19.35 -4.07 25.42
N TYR A 497 -18.83 -5.29 25.22
CA TYR A 497 -17.49 -5.65 25.67
C TYR A 497 -16.42 -4.75 25.04
N VAL A 498 -16.48 -4.59 23.71
CA VAL A 498 -15.52 -3.75 22.99
C VAL A 498 -15.70 -2.27 23.33
N GLU A 499 -16.92 -1.79 23.53
CA GLU A 499 -17.18 -0.41 23.97
C GLU A 499 -16.51 -0.13 25.34
N GLY A 500 -16.57 -1.09 26.27
CA GLY A 500 -15.84 -1.00 27.54
C GLY A 500 -14.32 -0.90 27.35
N LEU A 501 -13.76 -1.64 26.38
CA LEU A 501 -12.33 -1.54 26.04
C LEU A 501 -11.98 -0.20 25.40
N ILE A 502 -12.87 0.38 24.59
CA ILE A 502 -12.68 1.73 24.02
C ILE A 502 -12.59 2.76 25.16
N THR A 503 -13.51 2.71 26.14
CA THR A 503 -13.46 3.58 27.33
C THR A 503 -12.16 3.38 28.10
N GLN A 504 -11.77 2.14 28.35
CA GLN A 504 -10.51 1.83 29.04
C GLN A 504 -9.30 2.44 28.32
N VAL A 505 -9.21 2.28 26.99
CA VAL A 505 -8.10 2.87 26.21
C VAL A 505 -8.10 4.39 26.31
N LEU A 506 -9.27 5.05 26.24
CA LEU A 506 -9.37 6.51 26.37
C LEU A 506 -8.97 7.02 27.76
N ASP A 507 -9.18 6.22 28.82
CA ASP A 507 -8.76 6.53 30.18
C ASP A 507 -7.25 6.32 30.42
N GLU A 508 -6.63 5.41 29.67
CA GLU A 508 -5.20 5.05 29.81
C GLU A 508 -4.26 5.96 29.00
N VAL A 509 -4.74 6.59 27.93
CA VAL A 509 -3.91 7.46 27.07
C VAL A 509 -3.68 8.83 27.70
N GLU A 510 -2.46 9.34 27.55
CA GLU A 510 -2.16 10.72 27.92
C GLU A 510 -2.81 11.70 26.93
N ARG A 511 -3.63 12.62 27.46
CA ARG A 511 -4.32 13.64 26.67
C ARG A 511 -3.49 14.91 26.55
N SER A 512 -3.53 15.55 25.38
CA SER A 512 -2.77 16.77 25.09
C SER A 512 -3.58 17.72 24.21
N GLU A 513 -3.26 19.01 24.24
CA GLU A 513 -3.90 19.98 23.36
C GLU A 513 -3.64 19.61 21.89
N GLY A 514 -4.72 19.48 21.11
CA GLY A 514 -4.66 19.07 19.70
C GLY A 514 -4.63 17.56 19.46
N ASP A 515 -4.73 16.73 20.50
CA ASP A 515 -4.97 15.30 20.32
C ASP A 515 -6.31 15.03 19.60
N ARG A 516 -6.44 13.84 19.01
CA ARG A 516 -7.62 13.45 18.24
C ARG A 516 -8.23 12.13 18.72
N PHE A 517 -8.03 11.78 20.00
CA PHE A 517 -8.44 10.47 20.52
C PHE A 517 -9.95 10.25 20.47
N ASP A 518 -10.76 11.29 20.70
CA ASP A 518 -12.22 11.16 20.66
C ASP A 518 -12.74 11.00 19.22
N ASP A 519 -12.12 11.69 18.27
CA ASP A 519 -12.38 11.51 16.83
C ASP A 519 -11.93 10.11 16.38
N ALA A 520 -10.78 9.64 16.85
CA ALA A 520 -10.27 8.30 16.56
C ALA A 520 -11.18 7.20 17.10
N ALA A 521 -11.67 7.33 18.34
CA ALA A 521 -12.63 6.40 18.90
C ALA A 521 -13.97 6.45 18.15
N THR A 522 -14.41 7.61 17.67
CA THR A 522 -15.60 7.74 16.83
C THR A 522 -15.44 6.96 15.52
N ILE A 523 -14.32 7.15 14.81
CA ILE A 523 -14.01 6.38 13.59
C ILE A 523 -13.95 4.89 13.90
N PHE A 524 -13.25 4.50 14.97
CA PHE A 524 -13.11 3.09 15.33
C PHE A 524 -14.47 2.42 15.58
N ARG A 525 -15.39 3.09 16.31
CA ARG A 525 -16.77 2.60 16.48
C ARG A 525 -17.46 2.39 15.14
N ASP A 526 -17.37 3.35 14.23
CA ASP A 526 -18.01 3.26 12.91
C ASP A 526 -17.49 2.07 12.10
N VAL A 527 -16.17 1.85 12.08
CA VAL A 527 -15.53 0.85 11.20
C VAL A 527 -15.41 -0.55 11.81
N ALA A 528 -15.44 -0.67 13.14
CA ALA A 528 -15.29 -1.95 13.87
C ALA A 528 -16.61 -2.44 14.46
N LEU A 529 -17.46 -1.54 14.96
CA LEU A 529 -18.74 -1.87 15.56
C LEU A 529 -19.92 -1.62 14.60
N GLY A 530 -19.75 -0.95 13.46
CA GLY A 530 -20.83 -0.75 12.48
C GLY A 530 -21.48 -2.06 11.98
N GLN A 531 -22.74 -1.99 11.54
CA GLN A 531 -23.37 -3.11 10.81
C GLN A 531 -22.72 -3.31 9.44
N GLU A 532 -22.42 -2.20 8.77
CA GLU A 532 -21.69 -2.22 7.51
C GLU A 532 -20.19 -2.42 7.77
N PHE A 533 -19.52 -3.12 6.87
CA PHE A 533 -18.07 -3.25 6.86
C PHE A 533 -17.51 -2.32 5.79
N PRO A 534 -16.96 -1.13 6.14
CA PRO A 534 -16.35 -0.26 5.16
C PRO A 534 -15.14 -0.96 4.54
N ALA A 535 -14.95 -0.77 3.24
CA ALA A 535 -13.87 -1.44 2.50
C ALA A 535 -12.48 -1.09 3.04
N PHE A 536 -12.31 0.15 3.52
CA PHE A 536 -11.12 0.68 4.16
C PHE A 536 -11.51 1.75 5.19
N LEU A 537 -10.82 1.82 6.33
CA LEU A 537 -11.02 2.82 7.39
C LEU A 537 -10.59 4.22 6.94
N THR A 538 -9.63 4.31 6.02
CA THR A 538 -9.08 5.56 5.50
C THR A 538 -10.12 6.38 4.75
N LEU A 539 -11.12 5.73 4.13
CA LEU A 539 -12.17 6.40 3.36
C LEU A 539 -13.06 7.32 4.23
N PRO A 540 -13.75 6.83 5.27
CA PRO A 540 -14.54 7.70 6.14
C PRO A 540 -13.66 8.67 6.93
N ALA A 541 -12.46 8.25 7.36
CA ALA A 541 -11.54 9.10 8.12
C ALA A 541 -11.06 10.31 7.29
N TYR A 542 -10.56 10.07 6.08
CA TYR A 542 -10.11 11.12 5.16
C TYR A 542 -11.25 12.09 4.84
N ALA A 543 -12.43 11.55 4.52
CA ALA A 543 -13.55 12.35 4.07
C ALA A 543 -14.10 13.30 5.14
N ARG A 544 -13.98 12.95 6.43
CA ARG A 544 -14.53 13.71 7.56
C ARG A 544 -13.52 14.65 8.19
N PHE A 545 -12.24 14.28 8.21
CA PHE A 545 -11.26 14.94 9.09
C PHE A 545 -10.02 15.48 8.41
N LEU A 546 -9.70 15.08 7.17
CA LEU A 546 -8.46 15.48 6.48
C LEU A 546 -8.70 16.31 5.21
N THR A 547 -9.93 16.75 4.97
CA THR A 547 -10.24 17.64 3.84
C THR A 547 -10.16 19.08 4.30
N GLU A 548 -9.22 19.83 3.75
CA GLU A 548 -9.10 21.27 3.91
C GLU A 548 -9.64 21.94 2.64
N THR A 549 -10.45 22.99 2.78
CA THR A 549 -10.92 23.78 1.63
C THR A 549 -10.60 25.25 1.88
N ASP A 550 -10.16 25.95 0.83
CA ASP A 550 -9.99 27.41 0.84
C ASP A 550 -11.31 28.17 1.04
#